data_AF-W9SXD8-F1
#
_entry.id   AF-W9SXD8-F1
#
_cell.length_a   1.000
_cell.length_b   1.000
_cell.length_c   1.000
_cell.angle_alpha   90.00
_cell.angle_beta   90.00
_cell.angle_gamma   90.00
#
_symmetry.space_group_name_H-M   'P 1'
#
loop_
_entity.id
_entity.type
_entity.pdbx_description
1 polymer ?
#
loop_
_entity_poly.entity_id
_entity_poly.type
_entity_poly.pdbx_seq_one_letter_code
_entity_poly.pdbx_strand_id
1 'polypeptide(L)'
;MFAVINRLEQLVETLGGLARGCVLVLVLLVSANVLIRYGFSVSPVALQELEWFLISPIAMLGIAYVLKHRADVRVDFIYEKFQPRTRAAVDLFSAWPLA
;
A
#
# COMPACT_ATOMS: atom_id res chain seq x y z
N MET A 1 21.91 25.01 -0.09
CA MET A 1 20.69 24.53 -0.77
C MET A 1 20.81 23.06 -1.15
N PHE A 2 21.77 22.67 -2.02
CA PHE A 2 21.94 21.28 -2.47
C PHE A 2 22.19 20.25 -1.35
N ALA A 3 22.94 20.62 -0.31
CA ALA A 3 23.19 19.71 0.82
C ALA A 3 21.92 19.33 1.62
N VAL A 4 20.92 20.23 1.68
CA VAL A 4 19.65 19.96 2.38
C VAL A 4 18.79 19.02 1.56
N ILE A 5 18.76 19.22 0.24
CA ILE A 5 18.01 18.37 -0.71
C ILE A 5 18.54 16.94 -0.65
N ASN A 6 19.86 16.72 -0.73
CA ASN A 6 20.44 15.37 -0.66
C ASN A 6 20.15 14.67 0.67
N ARG A 7 20.12 15.40 1.81
CA ARG A 7 19.76 14.81 3.10
C ARG A 7 18.31 14.36 3.14
N LEU A 8 17.40 15.16 2.59
CA LEU A 8 15.98 14.79 2.49
C LEU A 8 15.79 13.59 1.57
N GLU A 9 16.47 13.55 0.42
CA GLU A 9 16.40 12.42 -0.50
C GLU A 9 16.90 11.12 0.12
N GLN A 10 17.99 11.18 0.88
CA GLN A 10 18.54 10.03 1.61
C GLN A 10 17.58 9.57 2.72
N LEU A 11 16.98 10.51 3.45
CA LEU A 11 15.99 10.20 4.48
C LEU A 11 14.78 9.49 3.89
N VAL A 12 14.25 9.96 2.76
CA VAL A 12 13.13 9.28 2.08
C VAL A 12 13.54 7.89 1.61
N GLU A 13 14.78 7.70 1.14
CA GLU A 13 15.27 6.40 0.70
C GLU A 13 15.38 5.39 1.88
N THR A 14 15.90 5.84 3.03
CA THR A 14 16.01 4.99 4.22
C THR A 14 14.65 4.64 4.80
N LEU A 15 13.71 5.59 4.85
CA LEU A 15 12.33 5.34 5.25
C LEU A 15 11.63 4.35 4.31
N GLY A 16 11.88 4.44 3.00
CA GLY A 16 11.41 3.46 2.02
C GLY A 16 12.00 2.06 2.25
N GLY A 17 13.29 1.98 2.58
CA GLY A 17 13.94 0.73 2.98
C GLY A 17 13.31 0.12 4.23
N LEU A 18 13.02 0.94 5.25
CA LEU A 18 12.32 0.51 6.46
C LEU A 18 10.89 0.03 6.15
N ALA A 19 10.15 0.76 5.30
CA ALA A 19 8.81 0.37 4.87
C ALA A 19 8.81 -1.03 4.22
N ARG A 20 9.78 -1.32 3.35
CA ARG A 20 9.95 -2.65 2.73
C ARG A 20 10.15 -3.73 3.79
N GLY A 21 10.97 -3.47 4.81
CA GLY A 21 11.16 -4.38 5.94
C GLY A 21 9.85 -4.61 6.72
N CYS A 22 9.13 -3.54 7.05
CA CYS A 22 7.85 -3.63 7.76
C CYS A 22 6.80 -4.42 6.96
N VAL A 23 6.73 -4.26 5.64
CA VAL A 23 5.83 -5.04 4.77
C VAL A 23 6.16 -6.53 4.85
N LEU A 24 7.44 -6.91 4.81
CA LEU A 24 7.83 -8.32 4.96
C LEU A 24 7.39 -8.88 6.31
N VAL A 25 7.54 -8.11 7.39
CA VAL A 25 7.07 -8.48 8.72
C VAL A 25 5.55 -8.66 8.72
N LEU A 26 4.78 -7.74 8.13
CA LEU A 26 3.33 -7.84 8.02
C LEU A 26 2.90 -9.12 7.29
N VAL A 27 3.54 -9.45 6.16
CA VAL A 27 3.23 -10.66 5.39
C VAL A 27 3.50 -11.92 6.21
N LEU A 28 4.61 -11.97 6.95
CA LEU A 28 4.91 -13.08 7.85
C LEU A 28 3.87 -13.18 8.97
N LEU A 29 3.41 -12.05 9.50
CA LEU A 29 2.41 -12.00 10.56
C LEU A 29 1.06 -12.53 10.10
N VAL A 30 0.59 -12.07 8.94
CA VAL A 30 -0.64 -12.57 8.29
C VAL A 30 -0.52 -14.06 7.98
N SER A 31 0.64 -14.50 7.46
CA SER A 31 0.87 -15.91 7.17
C SER A 31 0.85 -16.77 8.43
N ALA A 32 1.49 -16.33 9.50
CA ALA A 32 1.47 -17.01 10.79
C ALA A 32 0.06 -17.06 11.38
N ASN A 33 -0.70 -15.96 11.29
CA ASN A 33 -2.08 -15.88 11.74
C ASN A 33 -2.97 -16.91 11.00
N VAL A 34 -2.84 -17.00 9.67
CA VAL A 34 -3.53 -18.01 8.85
C VAL A 34 -3.14 -19.44 9.27
N LEU A 35 -1.84 -19.72 9.45
CA LEU A 35 -1.37 -21.05 9.86
C LEU A 35 -1.91 -21.46 11.24
N ILE A 36 -1.92 -20.55 12.21
CA ILE A 36 -2.46 -20.82 13.54
C ILE A 36 -3.98 -21.02 13.46
N ARG A 37 -4.67 -20.20 12.68
CA ARG A 37 -6.12 -20.25 12.54
C ARG A 37 -6.62 -21.53 11.90
N TYR A 38 -5.94 -22.04 10.87
CA TYR A 38 -6.33 -23.29 10.22
C TYR A 38 -5.67 -24.53 10.81
N GLY A 39 -4.44 -24.42 11.31
CA GLY A 39 -3.70 -25.55 11.89
C GLY A 39 -4.09 -25.85 13.32
N PHE A 40 -4.29 -24.83 14.15
CA PHE A 40 -4.64 -24.97 15.56
C PHE A 40 -6.08 -24.58 15.88
N SER A 41 -6.87 -24.11 14.91
CA SER A 41 -8.24 -23.60 15.09
C SER A 41 -8.38 -22.47 16.11
N VAL A 42 -7.26 -21.82 16.47
CA VAL A 42 -7.21 -20.67 17.39
C VAL A 42 -7.01 -19.40 16.58
N SER A 43 -7.76 -18.35 16.89
CA SER A 43 -7.61 -17.04 16.24
C SER A 43 -7.20 -16.00 17.28
N PRO A 44 -5.88 -15.74 17.46
CA PRO A 44 -5.44 -14.76 18.44
C PRO A 44 -5.79 -13.34 18.01
N VAL A 45 -6.67 -12.68 18.75
CA VAL A 45 -7.08 -11.27 18.48
C VAL A 45 -5.87 -10.34 18.50
N ALA A 46 -4.90 -10.57 19.39
CA ALA A 46 -3.68 -9.77 19.51
C ALA A 46 -2.82 -9.77 18.23
N LEU A 47 -2.73 -10.89 17.50
CA LEU A 47 -2.02 -10.94 16.22
C LEU A 47 -2.73 -10.07 15.18
N GLN A 48 -4.05 -10.17 15.12
CA GLN A 48 -4.85 -9.40 14.19
C GLN A 48 -4.81 -7.89 14.50
N GLU A 49 -4.83 -7.49 15.77
CA GLU A 49 -4.62 -6.09 16.16
C GLU A 49 -3.24 -5.58 15.75
N LEU A 50 -2.19 -6.41 15.91
CA LEU A 50 -0.84 -6.06 15.49
C LEU A 50 -0.73 -5.88 13.97
N GLU A 51 -1.44 -6.69 13.17
CA GLU A 51 -1.53 -6.49 11.70
C GLU A 51 -2.08 -5.09 11.38
N TRP A 52 -3.18 -4.71 12.02
CA TRP A 52 -3.81 -3.40 11.82
C TRP A 52 -2.91 -2.24 12.25
N PHE A 53 -2.20 -2.39 13.37
CA PHE A 53 -1.24 -1.39 13.82
C PHE A 53 -0.04 -1.27 12.89
N LEU A 54 0.39 -2.35 12.22
CA LEU A 54 1.53 -2.31 11.28
C LEU A 54 1.17 -1.64 9.94
N ILE A 55 -0.09 -1.73 9.51
CA ILE A 55 -0.53 -1.13 8.24
C ILE A 55 -0.33 0.40 8.24
N SER A 56 -0.65 1.08 9.33
CA SER A 56 -0.55 2.55 9.43
C SER A 56 0.87 3.09 9.19
N PRO A 57 1.92 2.65 9.91
CA PRO A 57 3.30 3.11 9.68
C PRO A 57 3.82 2.67 8.30
N ILE A 58 3.45 1.48 7.81
CA ILE A 58 3.79 1.07 6.44
C ILE A 58 3.26 2.07 5.42
N ALA A 59 1.99 2.47 5.54
CA ALA A 59 1.38 3.43 4.63
C ALA A 59 2.04 4.81 4.73
N MET A 60 2.28 5.31 5.95
CA MET A 60 2.92 6.62 6.16
C MET A 60 4.34 6.67 5.58
N LEU A 61 5.14 5.62 5.82
CA LEU A 61 6.50 5.54 5.29
C LEU A 61 6.52 5.31 3.77
N GLY A 62 5.59 4.48 3.28
CA GLY A 62 5.47 4.14 1.86
C GLY A 62 5.05 5.32 0.99
N ILE A 63 4.12 6.16 1.45
CA ILE A 63 3.61 7.32 0.68
C ILE A 63 4.75 8.27 0.28
N ALA A 64 5.63 8.63 1.22
CA ALA A 64 6.76 9.52 0.93
C ALA A 64 7.73 8.92 -0.12
N TYR A 65 7.99 7.61 -0.02
CA TYR A 65 8.84 6.89 -0.97
C TYR A 65 8.23 6.81 -2.37
N VAL A 66 6.94 6.49 -2.46
CA VAL A 66 6.18 6.39 -3.72
C VAL A 66 6.10 7.75 -4.41
N LEU A 67 5.84 8.82 -3.66
CA LEU A 67 5.82 10.20 -4.16
C LEU A 67 7.15 10.61 -4.78
N LYS A 68 8.28 10.29 -4.10
CA LYS A 68 9.63 10.57 -4.62
C LYS A 68 9.89 9.84 -5.94
N HIS A 69 9.50 8.57 -6.04
CA HIS A 69 9.74 7.75 -7.23
C HIS A 69 8.71 7.95 -8.34
N ARG A 70 7.67 8.79 -8.12
CA ARG A 70 6.48 8.87 -9.00
C ARG A 70 5.96 7.48 -9.38
N ALA A 71 6.01 6.57 -8.42
CA ALA A 71 5.52 5.20 -8.53
C ALA A 71 4.06 5.13 -8.08
N ASP A 72 3.32 6.24 -8.16
CA ASP A 72 1.89 6.22 -8.00
C ASP A 72 1.31 5.28 -9.06
N VAL A 73 0.60 4.24 -8.61
CA VAL A 73 -0.11 3.34 -9.52
C VAL A 73 -1.23 4.16 -10.16
N ARG A 74 -0.89 4.88 -11.23
CA ARG A 74 -1.85 5.66 -12.02
C ARG A 74 -2.75 4.70 -12.75
N VAL A 75 -3.83 4.30 -12.08
CA VAL A 75 -4.97 3.68 -12.76
C VAL A 75 -5.46 4.58 -13.91
N ASP A 76 -5.24 5.91 -13.78
CA ASP A 76 -5.48 6.91 -14.81
C ASP A 76 -4.75 6.65 -16.13
N PHE A 77 -3.55 6.06 -16.12
CA PHE A 77 -2.83 5.75 -17.38
C PHE A 77 -3.52 4.61 -18.16
N ILE A 78 -4.09 3.66 -17.43
CA ILE A 78 -4.92 2.61 -18.04
C ILE A 78 -6.23 3.23 -18.53
N TYR A 79 -6.79 4.19 -17.77
CA TYR A 79 -8.01 4.90 -18.11
C TYR A 79 -7.89 5.77 -19.36
N GLU A 80 -6.74 6.43 -19.56
CA GLU A 80 -6.43 7.23 -20.76
C GLU A 80 -6.27 6.39 -22.03
N LYS A 81 -5.90 5.11 -21.91
CA LYS A 81 -5.79 4.20 -23.05
C LYS A 81 -7.12 3.61 -23.51
N PHE A 82 -8.20 3.79 -22.74
CA PHE A 82 -9.52 3.31 -23.16
C PHE A 82 -10.10 4.17 -24.28
N GLN A 83 -10.72 3.50 -25.26
CA GLN A 83 -11.50 4.19 -26.28
C GLN A 83 -12.65 4.98 -25.62
N PRO A 84 -13.11 6.09 -26.25
CA PRO A 84 -14.15 6.96 -25.68
C PRO A 84 -15.42 6.22 -25.25
N ARG A 85 -15.78 5.15 -25.97
CA ARG A 85 -16.94 4.30 -25.66
C ARG A 85 -16.77 3.48 -24.38
N THR A 86 -15.59 2.93 -24.15
CA THR A 86 -15.31 2.13 -22.95
C THR A 86 -15.23 3.03 -21.72
N ARG A 87 -14.67 4.24 -21.86
CA ARG A 87 -14.65 5.25 -20.79
C ARG A 87 -16.07 5.67 -20.38
N ALA A 88 -16.93 5.97 -21.35
CA ALA A 88 -18.33 6.32 -21.09
C ALA A 88 -19.13 5.18 -20.44
N ALA A 89 -18.85 3.92 -20.79
CA ALA A 89 -19.48 2.77 -20.13
C ALA A 89 -19.03 2.64 -18.67
N VAL A 90 -17.73 2.77 -18.40
CA VAL A 90 -17.21 2.69 -17.02
C VAL A 90 -17.68 3.88 -16.18
N ASP A 91 -17.74 5.08 -16.75
CA ASP A 91 -18.31 6.26 -16.08
C ASP A 91 -19.81 6.07 -15.77
N LEU A 92 -20.58 5.45 -16.68
CA LEU A 92 -21.99 5.15 -16.44
C LEU A 92 -22.20 4.10 -15.34
N PHE A 93 -21.36 3.06 -15.29
CA PHE A 93 -21.43 2.03 -14.24
C PHE A 93 -20.93 2.55 -12.88
N SER A 94 -19.89 3.37 -12.86
CA SER A 94 -19.34 3.95 -11.62
C SER A 94 -20.21 5.07 -11.04
N ALA A 95 -20.96 5.79 -11.87
CA ALA A 95 -21.95 6.79 -11.43
C ALA A 95 -23.27 6.17 -10.94
N TRP A 96 -23.45 4.85 -11.06
CA TRP A 96 -24.67 4.20 -10.63
C TRP A 96 -24.74 4.21 -9.08
N PRO A 97 -25.80 4.76 -8.48
CA PRO A 97 -25.88 5.02 -7.03
C PRO A 97 -26.07 3.76 -6.15
N LEU A 98 -25.84 2.56 -6.67
CA LEU A 98 -25.88 1.29 -5.94
C LEU A 98 -24.49 0.61 -5.82
N ALA A 99 -23.39 1.32 -6.07
CA ALA A 99 -22.03 0.84 -5.86
C ALA A 99 -21.48 1.25 -4.48
#